data_AF-A0A2P5F7R6-F1
#
_entry.id   AF-A0A2P5F7R6-F1
#
_cell.length_a   1.000
_cell.length_b   1.000
_cell.length_c   1.000
_cell.angle_alpha   90.00
_cell.angle_beta   90.00
_cell.angle_gamma   90.00
#
_symmetry.space_group_name_H-M   'P 1'
#
loop_
_entity.id
_entity.type
_entity.pdbx_description
1 polymer ?
#
loop_
_entity_poly.entity_id
_entity_poly.type
_entity_poly.pdbx_seq_one_letter_code
_entity_poly.pdbx_strand_id
1 'polypeptide(L)'
;MQLLNNDRVVVFDRTDFGASNLSLPAGKCPQNSKDCTAHSAEYDVATNTFRPLLLQTKVLCSTGAVKEDGTLFQTSGSFEEERRVRLFKPCSDNTCDWNEINLALARGRRYSSDHILPDGRLIILGGRAQFNYGFYPKDVDNKVGTCSFLPTKLSAVFFDVFWLLRAPTGLGLVVH
;
A
#
# COMPACT_ATOMS: atom_id res chain seq x y z
N MET A 1 -5.52 3.70 3.89
CA MET A 1 -6.45 4.37 2.95
C MET A 1 -5.73 5.53 2.29
N GLN A 2 -6.15 5.93 1.09
CA GLN A 2 -5.52 7.03 0.35
C GLN A 2 -6.54 7.78 -0.51
N LEU A 3 -6.56 9.11 -0.43
CA LEU A 3 -7.30 9.97 -1.36
C LEU A 3 -6.50 10.16 -2.66
N LEU A 4 -7.17 10.03 -3.80
CA LEU A 4 -6.61 10.21 -5.14
C LEU A 4 -6.99 11.57 -5.71
N ASN A 5 -6.37 11.93 -6.84
CA ASN A 5 -6.57 13.21 -7.55
C ASN A 5 -7.91 13.33 -8.31
N ASN A 6 -8.81 12.36 -8.16
CA ASN A 6 -10.11 12.30 -8.83
C ASN A 6 -11.28 12.17 -7.84
N ASP A 7 -11.12 12.68 -6.61
CA ASP A 7 -12.12 12.61 -5.53
C ASP A 7 -12.56 11.18 -5.18
N ARG A 8 -11.64 10.22 -5.38
CA ARG A 8 -11.84 8.83 -4.99
C ARG A 8 -10.87 8.43 -3.90
N VAL A 9 -11.34 7.59 -2.99
CA VAL A 9 -10.54 7.06 -1.90
C VAL A 9 -10.34 5.57 -2.12
N VAL A 10 -9.09 5.14 -2.09
CA VAL A 10 -8.75 3.71 -2.09
C VAL A 10 -8.59 3.25 -0.64
N VAL A 11 -9.40 2.28 -0.26
CA VAL A 11 -9.39 1.63 1.05
C VAL A 11 -8.98 0.18 0.86
N PHE A 12 -8.15 -0.34 1.76
CA PHE A 12 -7.72 -1.73 1.74
C PHE A 12 -7.37 -2.20 3.15
N ASP A 13 -7.53 -3.49 3.37
CA ASP A 13 -7.13 -4.16 4.60
C ASP A 13 -6.48 -5.52 4.25
N ARG A 14 -5.94 -6.18 5.26
CA ARG A 14 -5.39 -7.53 5.18
C ARG A 14 -6.44 -8.53 4.66
N THR A 15 -6.00 -9.46 3.83
CA THR A 15 -6.85 -10.49 3.19
C THR A 15 -7.10 -11.74 4.04
N ASP A 16 -6.52 -11.83 5.24
CA ASP A 16 -6.50 -13.05 6.07
C ASP A 16 -7.28 -12.91 7.39
N PHE A 17 -8.26 -12.01 7.45
CA PHE A 17 -9.10 -11.79 8.64
C PHE A 17 -10.55 -12.30 8.50
N GLY A 18 -10.83 -13.05 7.42
CA GLY A 18 -12.15 -13.58 7.10
C GLY A 18 -12.86 -12.77 6.01
N ALA A 19 -14.10 -13.16 5.69
CA ALA A 19 -14.87 -12.54 4.61
C ALA A 19 -15.31 -11.11 4.97
N SER A 20 -15.25 -10.19 4.00
CA SER A 20 -15.81 -8.85 4.10
C SER A 20 -17.29 -8.82 3.69
N ASN A 21 -17.96 -7.68 3.89
CA ASN A 21 -19.36 -7.50 3.48
C ASN A 21 -19.50 -7.05 2.01
N LEU A 22 -18.41 -7.03 1.24
CA LEU A 22 -18.38 -6.58 -0.15
C LEU A 22 -17.90 -7.73 -1.05
N SER A 23 -18.77 -8.25 -1.90
CA SER A 23 -18.43 -9.37 -2.79
C SER A 23 -17.68 -8.92 -4.04
N LEU A 24 -16.74 -9.75 -4.50
CA LEU A 24 -16.10 -9.56 -5.81
C LEU A 24 -17.02 -10.06 -6.94
N PRO A 25 -16.90 -9.49 -8.17
CA PRO A 25 -17.61 -10.01 -9.33
C PRO A 25 -17.28 -11.47 -9.63
N ALA A 26 -18.22 -12.19 -10.24
CA ALA A 26 -18.01 -13.59 -10.64
C ALA A 26 -16.76 -13.74 -11.52
N GLY A 27 -15.90 -14.69 -11.19
CA GLY A 27 -14.64 -14.95 -11.90
C GLY A 27 -13.46 -14.03 -11.50
N LYS A 28 -13.67 -13.06 -10.60
CA LYS A 28 -12.62 -12.18 -10.06
C LYS A 28 -12.21 -12.52 -8.62
N CYS A 29 -12.22 -13.81 -8.25
CA CYS A 29 -11.80 -14.22 -6.91
C CYS A 29 -10.26 -14.27 -6.79
N PRO A 30 -9.69 -14.05 -5.59
CA PRO A 30 -8.26 -14.26 -5.36
C PRO A 30 -7.84 -15.71 -5.64
N GLN A 31 -6.66 -15.89 -6.23
CA GLN A 31 -6.16 -17.22 -6.56
C GLN A 31 -5.92 -18.04 -5.30
N ASN A 32 -6.34 -19.31 -5.31
CA ASN A 32 -6.20 -20.24 -4.18
C ASN A 32 -6.90 -19.79 -2.88
N SER A 33 -7.86 -18.87 -2.96
CA SER A 33 -8.69 -18.45 -1.83
C SER A 33 -10.08 -19.08 -1.90
N LYS A 34 -10.61 -19.48 -0.74
CA LYS A 34 -12.04 -19.83 -0.60
C LYS A 34 -12.92 -18.60 -0.34
N ASP A 35 -12.30 -17.49 0.03
CA ASP A 35 -12.95 -16.20 0.25
C ASP A 35 -12.92 -15.40 -1.07
N CYS A 36 -14.11 -15.11 -1.60
CA CYS A 36 -14.31 -14.28 -2.79
C CYS A 36 -14.94 -12.92 -2.45
N THR A 37 -14.57 -12.38 -1.29
CA THR A 37 -14.92 -11.02 -0.88
C THR A 37 -13.76 -10.05 -1.10
N ALA A 38 -14.10 -8.78 -1.26
CA ALA A 38 -13.16 -7.71 -1.53
C ALA A 38 -12.54 -7.22 -0.23
N HIS A 39 -11.21 -7.23 -0.18
CA HIS A 39 -10.39 -6.63 0.89
C HIS A 39 -9.78 -5.29 0.47
N SER A 40 -10.18 -4.80 -0.70
CA SER A 40 -9.91 -3.45 -1.17
C SER A 40 -11.15 -2.91 -1.87
N ALA A 41 -11.40 -1.61 -1.73
CA ALA A 41 -12.48 -0.92 -2.39
C ALA A 41 -12.05 0.47 -2.82
N GLU A 42 -12.57 0.90 -3.96
CA GLU A 42 -12.57 2.29 -4.38
C GLU A 42 -13.88 2.92 -3.92
N TYR A 43 -13.79 4.02 -3.18
CA TYR A 43 -14.92 4.83 -2.73
C TYR A 43 -15.00 6.08 -3.59
N ASP A 44 -16.13 6.29 -4.25
CA ASP A 44 -16.44 7.51 -5.00
C ASP A 44 -17.19 8.48 -4.08
N VAL A 45 -16.55 9.62 -3.78
CA VAL A 45 -17.08 10.61 -2.84
C VAL A 45 -18.31 11.31 -3.42
N ALA A 46 -18.34 11.55 -4.73
CA ALA A 46 -19.43 12.29 -5.36
C ALA A 46 -20.74 11.50 -5.38
N THR A 47 -20.65 10.20 -5.67
CA THR A 47 -21.83 9.32 -5.71
C THR A 47 -22.08 8.58 -4.40
N ASN A 48 -21.15 8.66 -3.44
CA ASN A 48 -21.19 7.91 -2.17
C ASN A 48 -21.36 6.40 -2.38
N THR A 49 -20.59 5.83 -3.31
CA THR A 49 -20.66 4.41 -3.68
C THR A 49 -19.30 3.74 -3.55
N PHE A 50 -19.32 2.43 -3.35
CA PHE A 50 -18.12 1.59 -3.26
C PHE A 50 -18.06 0.63 -4.42
N ARG A 51 -16.88 0.47 -5.01
CA ARG A 51 -16.56 -0.54 -6.01
C ARG A 51 -15.51 -1.50 -5.45
N PRO A 52 -15.75 -2.82 -5.52
CA PRO A 52 -14.75 -3.80 -5.09
C PRO A 52 -13.52 -3.78 -6.00
N LEU A 53 -12.34 -3.84 -5.40
CA LEU A 53 -11.05 -4.02 -6.08
C LEU A 53 -10.46 -5.38 -5.71
N LEU A 54 -9.87 -6.07 -6.68
CA LEU A 54 -9.27 -7.37 -6.47
C LEU A 54 -7.85 -7.22 -5.95
N LEU A 55 -7.67 -7.56 -4.67
CA LEU A 55 -6.36 -7.64 -4.04
C LEU A 55 -5.96 -9.12 -3.91
N GLN A 56 -4.91 -9.53 -4.61
CA GLN A 56 -4.43 -10.91 -4.63
C GLN A 56 -3.56 -11.21 -3.41
N THR A 57 -2.83 -10.22 -2.93
CA THR A 57 -1.81 -10.43 -1.89
C THR A 57 -1.99 -9.54 -0.67
N LYS A 58 -1.38 -9.97 0.44
CA LYS A 58 -1.55 -9.33 1.74
C LYS A 58 -0.78 -8.01 1.82
N VAL A 59 -1.53 -6.92 2.04
CA VAL A 59 -1.01 -5.56 2.25
C VAL A 59 -0.64 -5.23 3.70
N LEU A 60 -0.74 -6.17 4.65
CA LEU A 60 -0.39 -5.88 6.04
C LEU A 60 1.10 -5.48 6.16
N CYS A 61 1.38 -4.40 6.90
CA CYS A 61 2.73 -3.81 7.06
C CYS A 61 3.32 -3.19 5.77
N SER A 62 2.49 -2.97 4.75
CA SER A 62 2.89 -2.23 3.54
C SER A 62 2.89 -0.73 3.78
N THR A 63 3.57 -0.01 2.90
CA THR A 63 3.61 1.45 2.82
C THR A 63 3.22 1.89 1.42
N GLY A 64 3.03 3.19 1.21
CA GLY A 64 2.66 3.67 -0.11
C GLY A 64 2.78 5.17 -0.28
N ALA A 65 2.72 5.60 -1.54
CA ALA A 65 2.72 7.01 -1.92
C ALA A 65 1.97 7.21 -3.24
N VAL A 66 1.46 8.42 -3.46
CA VAL A 66 0.72 8.77 -4.68
C VAL A 66 1.61 9.61 -5.59
N LYS A 67 1.74 9.16 -6.84
CA LYS A 67 2.44 9.88 -7.90
C LYS A 67 1.62 11.08 -8.37
N GLU A 68 2.28 12.06 -8.97
CA GLU A 68 1.62 13.22 -9.61
C GLU A 68 0.52 12.82 -10.62
N ASP A 69 0.72 11.72 -11.36
CA ASP A 69 -0.28 11.21 -12.32
C ASP A 69 -1.48 10.51 -11.68
N GLY A 70 -1.58 10.50 -10.34
CA GLY A 70 -2.64 9.87 -9.56
C GLY A 70 -2.42 8.38 -9.29
N THR A 71 -1.32 7.78 -9.78
CA THR A 71 -1.02 6.37 -9.49
C THR A 71 -0.62 6.20 -8.04
N LEU A 72 -1.34 5.36 -7.31
CA LEU A 72 -1.00 4.91 -5.98
C LEU A 72 0.01 3.76 -6.05
N PHE A 73 1.18 3.97 -5.48
CA PHE A 73 2.15 2.93 -5.15
C PHE A 73 1.82 2.37 -3.77
N GLN A 74 1.63 1.07 -3.67
CA GLN A 74 1.60 0.35 -2.41
C GLN A 74 2.74 -0.67 -2.41
N THR A 75 3.79 -0.42 -1.63
CA THR A 75 4.97 -1.26 -1.59
C THR A 75 5.00 -2.15 -0.37
N SER A 76 5.73 -3.27 -0.49
CA SER A 76 5.96 -4.20 0.59
C SER A 76 4.69 -4.91 1.08
N GLY A 77 4.78 -5.56 2.22
CA GLY A 77 3.77 -6.40 2.83
C GLY A 77 4.41 -7.22 3.94
N SER A 78 3.71 -8.25 4.39
CA SER A 78 4.21 -9.16 5.42
C SER A 78 4.70 -10.46 4.79
N PHE A 79 5.81 -11.00 5.30
CA PHE A 79 6.37 -12.31 4.94
C PHE A 79 6.75 -12.37 3.45
N GLU A 80 6.13 -13.26 2.67
CA GLU A 80 6.39 -13.43 1.24
C GLU A 80 6.12 -12.15 0.43
N GLU A 81 5.34 -11.23 1.01
CA GLU A 81 4.87 -10.01 0.35
C GLU A 81 5.81 -8.81 0.53
N GLU A 82 6.88 -8.96 1.30
CA GLU A 82 7.81 -7.88 1.65
C GLU A 82 8.55 -7.27 0.45
N ARG A 83 8.55 -7.97 -0.70
CA ARG A 83 9.24 -7.52 -1.91
C ARG A 83 8.30 -7.18 -3.06
N ARG A 84 6.99 -7.06 -2.82
CA ARG A 84 6.02 -6.72 -3.85
C ARG A 84 5.77 -5.23 -3.95
N VAL A 85 5.30 -4.81 -5.11
CA VAL A 85 4.75 -3.47 -5.34
C VAL A 85 3.40 -3.65 -6.02
N ARG A 86 2.39 -2.93 -5.55
CA ARG A 86 1.05 -2.89 -6.11
C ARG A 86 0.80 -1.49 -6.60
N LEU A 87 0.34 -1.38 -7.84
CA LEU A 87 0.05 -0.11 -8.49
C LEU A 87 -1.45 -0.03 -8.69
N PHE A 88 -2.06 1.07 -8.24
CA PHE A 88 -3.44 1.37 -8.59
C PHE A 88 -3.47 2.70 -9.33
N LYS A 89 -3.93 2.67 -10.58
CA LYS A 89 -4.15 3.87 -11.37
C LYS A 89 -5.65 4.06 -11.57
N PRO A 90 -6.24 5.17 -11.11
CA PRO A 90 -7.66 5.42 -11.31
C PRO A 90 -7.99 5.56 -12.80
N CYS A 91 -9.22 5.17 -13.16
CA CYS A 91 -9.76 5.18 -14.52
C CYS A 91 -11.19 5.73 -14.51
N SER A 92 -11.63 6.28 -15.63
CA SER A 92 -12.97 6.87 -15.76
C SER A 92 -14.08 5.84 -16.00
N ASP A 93 -13.74 4.67 -16.54
CA ASP A 93 -14.67 3.62 -16.96
C ASP A 93 -14.89 2.53 -15.91
N ASN A 94 -14.28 2.67 -14.73
CA ASN A 94 -14.33 1.69 -13.64
C ASN A 94 -13.83 0.28 -14.05
N THR A 95 -12.91 0.16 -15.02
CA THR A 95 -12.33 -1.13 -15.43
C THR A 95 -10.96 -1.43 -14.82
N CYS A 96 -10.28 -0.40 -14.31
CA CYS A 96 -9.00 -0.49 -13.61
C CYS A 96 -9.10 -1.27 -12.30
N ASP A 97 -8.00 -1.93 -11.98
CA ASP A 97 -7.81 -2.76 -10.79
C ASP A 97 -6.34 -2.67 -10.34
N TRP A 98 -6.01 -3.32 -9.23
CA TRP A 98 -4.63 -3.41 -8.77
C TRP A 98 -3.74 -4.17 -9.77
N ASN A 99 -2.57 -3.61 -10.06
CA ASN A 99 -1.49 -4.31 -10.75
C ASN A 99 -0.40 -4.70 -9.75
N GLU A 100 -0.30 -5.99 -9.44
CA GLU A 100 0.64 -6.51 -8.44
C GLU A 100 1.88 -7.11 -9.09
N ILE A 101 3.04 -6.56 -8.75
CA ILE A 101 4.33 -6.94 -9.32
C ILE A 101 5.13 -7.69 -8.25
N ASN A 102 5.40 -8.96 -8.51
CA ASN A 102 6.19 -9.80 -7.63
C ASN A 102 7.69 -9.48 -7.73
N LEU A 103 8.41 -9.60 -6.61
CA LEU A 103 9.86 -9.34 -6.53
C LEU A 103 10.28 -7.97 -7.09
N ALA A 104 9.38 -6.98 -7.01
CA ALA A 104 9.56 -5.61 -7.45
C ALA A 104 10.57 -4.83 -6.58
N LEU A 105 10.90 -5.31 -5.37
CA LEU A 105 11.90 -4.70 -4.47
C LEU A 105 13.13 -5.60 -4.31
N ALA A 106 14.31 -5.00 -4.15
CA ALA A 106 15.57 -5.73 -3.99
C ALA A 106 15.73 -6.41 -2.61
N ARG A 107 15.06 -5.89 -1.58
CA ARG A 107 15.06 -6.39 -0.20
C ARG A 107 13.64 -6.33 0.36
N GLY A 108 13.38 -7.12 1.39
CA GLY A 108 12.09 -7.09 2.09
C GLY A 108 11.93 -5.78 2.86
N ARG A 109 10.78 -5.10 2.74
CA ARG A 109 10.57 -3.73 3.24
C ARG A 109 9.44 -3.64 4.27
N ARG A 110 9.28 -4.62 5.16
CA ARG A 110 8.16 -4.61 6.13
C ARG A 110 8.21 -3.36 7.00
N TYR A 111 7.15 -2.55 7.09
CA TYR A 111 7.17 -1.27 7.84
C TYR A 111 8.27 -0.31 7.36
N SER A 112 8.46 -0.19 6.05
CA SER A 112 9.30 0.86 5.45
C SER A 112 8.65 2.24 5.56
N SER A 113 9.29 3.25 4.96
CA SER A 113 8.66 4.53 4.65
C SER A 113 8.90 4.85 3.17
N ASP A 114 7.88 5.35 2.49
CA ASP A 114 7.87 5.57 1.05
C ASP A 114 7.73 7.05 0.73
N HIS A 115 8.52 7.56 -0.23
CA HIS A 115 8.39 8.94 -0.68
C HIS A 115 8.61 9.07 -2.19
N ILE A 116 7.81 9.92 -2.84
CA ILE A 116 7.92 10.21 -4.27
C ILE A 116 9.00 11.27 -4.46
N LEU A 117 9.93 10.97 -5.37
CA LEU A 117 10.98 11.87 -5.80
C LEU A 117 10.50 12.77 -6.94
N PRO A 118 11.15 13.92 -7.17
CA PRO A 118 10.81 14.83 -8.28
C PRO A 118 10.95 14.21 -9.68
N ASP A 119 11.73 13.14 -9.83
CA ASP A 119 11.86 12.39 -11.08
C ASP A 119 10.74 11.33 -11.27
N GLY A 120 9.79 11.27 -10.34
CA GLY A 120 8.66 10.34 -10.36
C GLY A 120 8.98 8.93 -9.87
N ARG A 121 10.22 8.65 -9.43
CA ARG A 121 10.57 7.40 -8.75
C ARG A 121 10.14 7.43 -7.29
N LEU A 122 10.01 6.25 -6.70
CA LEU A 122 9.77 6.08 -5.27
C LEU A 122 11.09 5.77 -4.57
N ILE A 123 11.44 6.53 -3.53
CA ILE A 123 12.46 6.12 -2.56
C ILE A 123 11.78 5.37 -1.42
N ILE A 124 12.36 4.21 -1.06
CA ILE A 124 11.88 3.34 0.00
C ILE A 124 12.97 3.25 1.05
N LEU A 125 12.67 3.74 2.25
CA LEU A 125 13.61 3.86 3.36
C LEU A 125 13.35 2.77 4.40
N GLY A 126 14.42 2.10 4.83
CA GLY A 126 14.37 1.20 5.97
C GLY A 126 13.43 0.00 5.80
N GLY A 127 12.67 -0.29 6.84
CA GLY A 127 11.94 -1.53 7.04
C GLY A 127 12.52 -2.35 8.18
N ARG A 128 11.74 -3.29 8.71
CA ARG A 128 12.12 -4.15 9.84
C ARG A 128 13.44 -4.86 9.52
N ALA A 129 14.47 -4.56 10.33
CA ALA A 129 15.83 -5.05 10.17
C ALA A 129 16.49 -4.69 8.81
N GLN A 130 16.08 -3.59 8.18
CA GLN A 130 16.72 -3.01 7.01
C GLN A 130 17.27 -1.62 7.35
N PHE A 131 18.59 -1.47 7.24
CA PHE A 131 19.30 -0.19 7.49
C PHE A 131 19.82 0.40 6.17
N ASN A 132 19.02 0.30 5.12
CA ASN A 132 19.35 0.69 3.76
C ASN A 132 18.12 1.29 3.09
N TYR A 133 18.32 1.94 1.95
CA TYR A 133 17.27 2.48 1.09
C TYR A 133 17.35 1.87 -0.30
N GLY A 134 16.26 1.96 -1.05
CA GLY A 134 16.21 1.56 -2.46
C GLY A 134 15.22 2.41 -3.23
N PHE A 135 15.17 2.18 -4.55
CA PHE A 135 14.29 2.88 -5.46
C PHE A 135 13.34 1.93 -6.16
N TYR A 136 12.15 2.43 -6.49
CA TYR A 136 11.22 1.79 -7.40
C TYR A 136 10.80 2.78 -8.52
N PRO A 137 10.86 2.39 -9.81
CA PRO A 137 11.44 1.14 -10.33
C PRO A 137 12.92 0.97 -9.96
N LYS A 138 13.40 -0.28 -9.96
CA LYS A 138 14.79 -0.58 -9.62
C LYS A 138 15.74 -0.03 -10.70
N ASP A 139 16.86 0.54 -10.28
CA ASP A 139 17.96 0.83 -11.19
C ASP A 139 18.54 -0.50 -11.74
N VAL A 140 19.17 -0.45 -12.92
CA VAL A 140 19.66 -1.62 -13.68
C VAL A 140 20.53 -2.57 -12.84
N ASP A 141 21.24 -2.03 -11.85
CA ASP A 141 22.14 -2.78 -10.98
C ASP A 141 21.49 -3.36 -9.70
N ASN A 142 20.19 -3.13 -9.46
CA ASN A 142 19.49 -3.51 -8.21
C ASN A 142 20.20 -3.06 -6.91
N LYS A 143 21.00 -2.00 -6.99
CA LYS A 143 21.78 -1.50 -5.85
C LYS A 143 20.85 -0.95 -4.77
N VAL A 144 21.12 -1.34 -3.53
CA VAL A 144 20.55 -0.72 -2.34
C VAL A 144 21.61 0.18 -1.71
N GLY A 145 21.24 1.40 -1.37
CA GLY A 145 22.14 2.34 -0.70
C GLY A 145 22.08 2.16 0.81
N THR A 146 23.21 2.30 1.50
CA THR A 146 23.26 2.18 2.96
C THR A 146 22.91 3.52 3.61
N CYS A 147 22.09 3.51 4.66
CA CYS A 147 21.87 4.71 5.47
C CYS A 147 22.93 4.77 6.57
N SER A 148 24.02 5.51 6.34
CA SER A 148 25.15 5.62 7.28
C SER A 148 24.79 6.24 8.64
N PHE A 149 23.63 6.91 8.73
CA PHE A 149 23.12 7.58 9.92
C PHE A 149 22.07 6.77 10.71
N LEU A 150 21.71 5.56 10.26
CA LEU A 150 20.88 4.64 11.04
C LEU A 150 21.81 3.69 11.81
N PRO A 151 22.08 3.94 13.11
CA PRO A 151 22.86 2.99 13.90
C PRO A 151 22.14 1.63 13.90
N THR A 152 22.93 0.56 13.86
CA THR A 152 22.56 -0.85 13.74
C THR A 152 21.60 -1.40 14.82
N LYS A 153 21.01 -0.54 15.67
CA LYS A 153 20.18 -0.91 16.82
C LYS A 153 18.96 -0.02 17.10
N LEU A 154 18.51 0.82 16.17
CA LEU A 154 17.19 1.41 16.29
C LEU A 154 16.23 0.79 15.29
N SER A 155 15.18 0.14 15.80
CA SER A 155 13.96 -0.08 15.04
C SER A 155 13.45 1.31 14.65
N ALA A 156 13.76 1.75 13.43
CA ALA A 156 13.15 2.92 12.83
C ALA A 156 11.69 2.58 12.61
N VAL A 157 10.89 2.90 13.62
CA VAL A 157 9.44 2.89 13.53
C VAL A 157 9.05 4.31 13.13
N PHE A 158 9.24 4.63 11.85
CA PHE A 158 8.51 5.73 11.23
C PHE A 158 7.15 5.16 10.84
N PHE A 159 6.21 5.23 11.78
CA PHE A 159 4.81 4.91 11.52
C PHE A 159 4.25 5.96 10.57
N ASP A 160 3.96 5.58 9.33
CA ASP A 160 2.97 6.31 8.55
C ASP A 160 1.63 6.26 9.29
N VAL A 161 0.97 7.42 9.31
CA VAL A 161 -0.26 7.76 10.02
C VAL A 161 -1.41 6.87 9.54
N PHE A 162 -1.57 5.68 10.12
CA PHE A 162 -2.83 4.94 10.12
C PHE A 162 -2.91 3.93 11.27
N TRP A 163 -2.86 4.44 12.51
CA TRP A 163 -3.23 3.69 13.72
C TRP A 163 -4.17 4.53 14.60
N LEU A 164 -5.27 5.00 14.00
CA LEU A 164 -6.28 5.77 14.73
C LEU A 164 -7.69 5.38 14.30
N LEU A 165 -8.07 4.13 14.55
CA LEU A 165 -9.47 3.75 14.73
C LEU A 165 -9.59 2.56 15.69
N ARG A 166 -9.32 2.82 16.98
CA ARG A 166 -10.18 2.34 18.07
C ARG A 166 -9.90 3.13 19.34
N ALA A 167 -10.63 4.22 19.55
CA ALA A 167 -10.91 4.70 20.90
C ALA A 167 -12.05 3.87 21.50
N PRO A 168 -11.98 3.50 22.77
CA PRO A 168 -13.10 3.73 23.67
C PRO A 168 -12.74 4.96 24.51
N THR A 169 -13.64 5.93 24.47
CA THR A 169 -13.76 7.09 25.38
C THR A 169 -12.83 8.30 25.16
N GLY A 170 -13.45 9.42 24.79
CA GLY A 170 -13.15 10.72 25.40
C GLY A 170 -12.30 11.71 24.59
N LEU A 171 -12.97 12.77 24.13
CA LEU A 171 -12.47 14.13 23.84
C LEU A 171 -11.43 14.36 22.73
N GLY A 172 -11.78 15.30 21.84
CA GLY A 172 -10.84 16.33 21.39
C GLY A 172 -10.56 16.38 19.90
N LEU A 173 -11.38 17.13 19.16
CA LEU A 173 -11.06 17.72 17.86
C LEU A 173 -10.14 18.93 18.09
N VAL A 174 -8.97 19.04 17.44
CA VAL A 174 -8.35 20.31 17.00
C VAL A 174 -7.49 20.08 15.74
N VAL A 175 -7.59 21.05 14.85
CA VAL A 175 -7.10 21.24 13.47
C VAL A 175 -5.65 21.75 13.42
N HIS A 176 -4.90 21.39 12.38
CA HIS A 176 -4.18 22.33 11.49
C HIS A 176 -3.88 21.69 10.14
#